data_AF-A0A379SFI7-F1
#
_entry.id   AF-A0A379SFI7-F1
#
_cell.length_a   1.000
_cell.length_b   1.000
_cell.length_c   1.000
_cell.angle_alpha   90.00
_cell.angle_beta   90.00
_cell.angle_gamma   90.00
#
_symmetry.space_group_name_H-M   'P 1'
#
loop_
_entity.id
_entity.type
_entity.pdbx_description
1 polymer ?
#
loop_
_entity_poly.entity_id
_entity_poly.type
_entity_poly.pdbx_seq_one_letter_code
_entity_poly.pdbx_strand_id
1 'polypeptide(L)'
;MTRKRTLVKHHILSLALTTPLSVYAFDSLTVFGDSLSDTGNNGRWTWDSSQNYLYDEQLAARYGLALSPSSKGGSNYAAGGATATSELNPQDNTADQVRQWLAKTGGKADRNGLYIHWVGGNDLAAAIAQPAMARQIADNSAINAAAQVGLLLGAGAGLVVAPNVPDISATPMLLEAVITAGLGAAAPPALKAAFDALAAGSTPDSASRQQAIREALLAAAATVSSDPSIQQQLVEQLLAGL
;
A
#
# COMPACT_ATOMS: atom_id res chain seq x y z
N MET A 1 -35.05 26.05 78.77
CA MET A 1 -35.18 25.15 77.60
C MET A 1 -34.11 25.53 76.59
N THR A 2 -33.08 24.69 76.45
CA THR A 2 -31.83 24.99 75.72
C THR A 2 -31.89 24.33 74.34
N ARG A 3 -32.05 25.09 73.25
CA ARG A 3 -31.91 24.56 71.88
C ARG A 3 -30.42 24.57 71.49
N LYS A 4 -29.82 23.39 71.36
CA LYS A 4 -28.48 23.22 70.79
C LYS A 4 -28.54 23.52 69.28
N ARG A 5 -27.67 24.41 68.80
CA ARG A 5 -27.43 24.65 67.37
C ARG A 5 -26.38 23.64 66.88
N THR A 6 -26.73 22.82 65.91
CA THR A 6 -25.83 21.84 65.29
C THR A 6 -25.02 22.54 64.20
N LEU A 7 -23.69 22.49 64.30
CA LEU A 7 -22.77 22.97 63.26
C LEU A 7 -22.67 21.91 62.17
N VAL A 8 -23.11 22.23 60.95
CA VAL A 8 -22.96 21.35 59.78
C VAL A 8 -21.57 21.60 59.16
N LYS A 9 -20.66 20.64 59.33
CA LYS A 9 -19.38 20.61 58.60
C LYS A 9 -19.63 20.17 57.16
N HIS A 10 -19.36 21.05 56.20
CA HIS A 10 -19.36 20.68 54.79
C HIS A 10 -17.99 20.11 54.44
N HIS A 11 -17.93 18.81 54.16
CA HIS A 11 -16.77 18.18 53.56
C HIS A 11 -16.89 18.30 52.04
N ILE A 12 -15.99 19.08 51.43
CA ILE A 12 -15.83 19.10 49.97
C ILE A 12 -15.17 17.78 49.58
N LEU A 13 -15.93 16.91 48.93
CA LEU A 13 -15.43 15.66 48.37
C LEU A 13 -14.92 15.95 46.95
N SER A 14 -13.59 16.10 46.81
CA SER A 14 -12.95 16.22 45.49
C SER A 14 -12.98 14.85 44.79
N LEU A 15 -13.90 14.68 43.84
CA LEU A 15 -13.98 13.50 43.00
C LEU A 15 -12.98 13.65 41.84
N ALA A 16 -11.76 13.11 42.02
CA ALA A 16 -10.81 12.99 40.92
C ALA A 16 -11.28 11.86 39.97
N LEU A 17 -11.89 12.23 38.84
CA LEU A 17 -12.13 11.30 37.74
C LEU A 17 -10.77 10.96 37.11
N THR A 18 -10.15 9.87 37.55
CA THR A 18 -9.02 9.27 36.81
C THR A 18 -9.59 8.51 35.62
N THR A 19 -9.80 9.21 34.51
CA THR A 19 -9.96 8.53 33.22
C THR A 19 -8.64 7.83 32.90
N PRO A 20 -8.62 6.52 32.64
CA PRO A 20 -7.40 5.87 32.18
C PRO A 20 -7.00 6.52 30.86
N LEU A 21 -5.86 7.22 30.84
CA LEU A 21 -5.25 7.65 29.60
C LEU A 21 -4.74 6.39 28.93
N SER A 22 -5.30 6.05 27.76
CA SER A 22 -4.67 5.09 26.86
C SER A 22 -3.34 5.70 26.43
N VAL A 23 -2.25 5.27 27.07
CA VAL A 23 -0.90 5.54 26.57
C VAL A 23 -0.73 4.64 25.36
N TYR A 24 -0.87 5.21 24.17
CA TYR A 24 -0.46 4.53 22.95
C TYR A 24 1.06 4.37 22.96
N ALA A 25 1.56 3.26 22.40
CA ALA A 25 3.00 3.02 22.30
C ALA A 25 3.72 4.03 21.39
N PHE A 26 2.94 4.84 20.65
CA PHE A 26 3.42 5.88 19.76
C PHE A 26 2.52 7.12 19.78
N ASP A 27 3.09 8.29 19.51
CA ASP A 27 2.41 9.59 19.45
C ASP A 27 2.66 10.35 18.14
N SER A 28 3.41 9.76 17.22
CA SER A 28 3.67 10.29 15.88
C SER A 28 3.67 9.18 14.84
N LEU A 29 3.36 9.54 13.59
CA LEU A 29 3.38 8.64 12.43
C LEU A 29 4.21 9.27 11.32
N THR A 30 5.19 8.53 10.81
CA THR A 30 5.96 8.89 9.60
C THR A 30 5.85 7.76 8.58
N VAL A 31 5.58 8.09 7.32
CA VAL A 31 5.28 7.11 6.27
C VAL A 31 6.20 7.32 5.08
N PHE A 32 6.78 6.22 4.59
CA PHE A 32 7.58 6.12 3.38
C PHE A 32 6.96 5.06 2.48
N GLY A 33 6.93 5.29 1.18
CA GLY A 33 6.35 4.32 0.27
C GLY A 33 5.90 4.89 -1.06
N ASP A 34 4.96 4.17 -1.65
CA ASP A 34 4.40 4.43 -2.98
C ASP A 34 2.94 4.91 -2.93
N SER A 35 2.21 4.69 -4.02
CA SER A 35 0.79 5.07 -4.18
C SER A 35 -0.13 4.44 -3.14
N LEU A 36 0.22 3.28 -2.56
CA LEU A 36 -0.57 2.64 -1.49
C LEU A 36 -0.57 3.47 -0.21
N SER A 37 0.37 4.40 -0.06
CA SER A 37 0.53 5.26 1.11
C SER A 37 0.57 6.76 0.78
N ASP A 38 0.45 7.16 -0.50
CA ASP A 38 0.57 8.57 -0.90
C ASP A 38 -0.72 9.35 -0.56
N THR A 39 -0.59 10.28 0.39
CA THR A 39 -1.70 11.13 0.85
C THR A 39 -1.77 12.49 0.13
N GLY A 40 -0.99 12.66 -0.94
CA GLY A 40 -1.06 13.82 -1.82
C GLY A 40 0.27 14.49 -2.16
N ASN A 41 1.41 13.80 -2.06
CA ASN A 41 2.65 14.26 -2.67
C ASN A 41 2.53 14.20 -4.21
N ASN A 42 2.13 13.05 -4.76
CA ASN A 42 1.82 12.90 -6.19
C ASN A 42 0.32 12.70 -6.42
N GLY A 43 -0.42 12.20 -5.43
CA GLY A 43 -1.88 12.05 -5.49
C GLY A 43 -2.41 11.19 -4.36
N ARG A 44 -3.69 10.80 -4.43
CA ARG A 44 -4.27 9.73 -3.59
C ARG A 44 -4.88 8.68 -4.51
N TRP A 45 -4.51 7.42 -4.32
CA TRP A 45 -4.74 6.34 -5.29
C TRP A 45 -5.78 5.33 -4.81
N THR A 46 -6.97 5.82 -4.50
CA THR A 46 -8.14 5.03 -4.11
C THR A 46 -9.26 5.18 -5.15
N TRP A 47 -10.24 4.28 -5.09
CA TRP A 47 -11.54 4.54 -5.73
C TRP A 47 -12.12 5.83 -5.18
N ASP A 48 -12.52 6.79 -6.03
CA ASP A 48 -12.89 8.16 -5.63
C ASP A 48 -11.99 8.74 -4.53
N SER A 49 -10.80 9.19 -4.95
CA SER A 49 -9.74 9.75 -4.10
C SER A 49 -10.14 10.92 -3.21
N SER A 50 -11.33 11.50 -3.42
CA SER A 50 -11.89 12.53 -2.55
C SER A 50 -12.66 11.98 -1.34
N GLN A 51 -13.12 10.73 -1.41
CA GLN A 51 -14.01 10.13 -0.41
C GLN A 51 -13.38 8.97 0.36
N ASN A 52 -12.48 8.22 -0.27
CA ASN A 52 -11.90 7.02 0.35
C ASN A 52 -10.48 7.28 0.87
N TYR A 53 -10.28 6.93 2.13
CA TYR A 53 -9.00 7.08 2.83
C TYR A 53 -8.09 5.88 2.60
N LEU A 54 -6.79 6.15 2.47
CA LEU A 54 -5.77 5.12 2.55
C LEU A 54 -5.66 4.53 3.96
N TYR A 55 -4.99 3.39 4.08
CA TYR A 55 -4.87 2.67 5.34
C TYR A 55 -4.15 3.50 6.42
N ASP A 56 -3.14 4.28 6.03
CA ASP A 56 -2.33 5.13 6.90
C ASP A 56 -3.10 6.36 7.36
N GLU A 57 -3.97 6.91 6.52
CA GLU A 57 -4.93 7.96 6.90
C GLU A 57 -5.96 7.44 7.91
N GLN A 58 -6.51 6.25 7.67
CA GLN A 58 -7.43 5.60 8.61
C GLN A 58 -6.74 5.29 9.94
N LEU A 59 -5.48 4.85 9.89
CA LEU A 59 -4.66 4.60 11.07
C LEU A 59 -4.41 5.90 11.85
N ALA A 60 -4.00 6.96 11.17
CA ALA A 60 -3.77 8.27 11.77
C ALA A 60 -5.04 8.79 12.45
N ALA A 61 -6.19 8.74 11.76
CA ALA A 61 -7.48 9.16 12.30
C ALA A 61 -7.88 8.34 13.54
N ARG A 62 -7.69 7.01 13.50
CA ARG A 62 -8.03 6.11 14.61
C ARG A 62 -7.24 6.41 15.88
N TYR A 63 -5.98 6.81 15.73
CA TYR A 63 -5.09 7.11 16.86
C TYR A 63 -4.94 8.61 17.16
N GLY A 64 -5.68 9.47 16.45
CA GLY A 64 -5.62 10.92 16.64
C GLY A 64 -4.29 11.56 16.24
N LEU A 65 -3.58 10.97 15.28
CA LEU A 65 -2.29 11.43 14.80
C LEU A 65 -2.45 12.40 13.62
N ALA A 66 -1.53 13.35 13.51
CA ALA A 66 -1.40 14.18 12.32
C ALA A 66 -0.68 13.42 11.21
N LEU A 67 -1.27 13.40 10.02
CA LEU A 67 -0.65 12.86 8.82
C LEU A 67 -1.03 13.76 7.63
N SER A 68 -0.03 14.29 6.95
CA SER A 68 -0.19 15.10 5.74
C SER A 68 1.03 14.92 4.83
N PRO A 69 0.92 15.21 3.52
CA PRO A 69 2.02 15.04 2.60
C PRO A 69 3.21 15.94 2.94
N SER A 70 4.42 15.39 2.80
CA SER A 70 5.69 16.07 3.10
C SER A 70 5.93 17.32 2.24
N SER A 71 5.36 17.37 1.04
CA SER A 71 5.32 18.55 0.16
C SER A 71 4.60 19.75 0.80
N LYS A 72 3.73 19.50 1.79
CA LYS A 72 3.04 20.51 2.61
C LYS A 72 3.60 20.59 4.04
N GLY A 73 4.78 20.03 4.27
CA GLY A 73 5.45 20.02 5.57
C GLY A 73 5.02 18.90 6.52
N GLY A 74 4.23 17.93 6.05
CA GLY A 74 3.80 16.79 6.85
C GLY A 74 4.82 15.64 6.95
N SER A 75 4.40 14.56 7.60
CA SER A 75 5.22 13.38 7.90
C SER A 75 4.99 12.19 6.95
N ASN A 76 4.15 12.34 5.92
CA ASN A 76 4.00 11.34 4.87
C ASN A 76 4.88 11.70 3.66
N TYR A 77 5.96 10.95 3.47
CA TYR A 77 6.90 11.09 2.37
C TYR A 77 6.58 10.17 1.19
N ALA A 78 5.58 9.30 1.30
CA ALA A 78 5.20 8.39 0.23
C ALA A 78 4.73 9.16 -1.00
N ALA A 79 5.09 8.66 -2.18
CA ALA A 79 4.81 9.31 -3.45
C ALA A 79 4.38 8.27 -4.48
N GLY A 80 3.27 8.52 -5.18
CA GLY A 80 2.76 7.63 -6.21
C GLY A 80 3.82 7.33 -7.27
N GLY A 81 4.02 6.03 -7.56
CA GLY A 81 5.04 5.55 -8.48
C GLY A 81 6.43 5.32 -7.85
N ALA A 82 6.60 5.54 -6.55
CA ALA A 82 7.88 5.33 -5.91
C ALA A 82 8.34 3.87 -5.98
N THR A 83 9.62 3.68 -6.29
CA THR A 83 10.31 2.39 -6.24
C THR A 83 11.23 2.30 -5.02
N ALA A 84 11.69 1.10 -4.67
CA ALA A 84 12.63 0.95 -3.57
C ALA A 84 13.99 1.61 -3.86
N THR A 85 14.32 1.77 -5.14
CA THR A 85 15.62 2.25 -5.64
C THR A 85 15.44 3.39 -6.63
N SER A 86 16.41 4.30 -6.73
CA SER A 86 16.37 5.43 -7.67
C SER A 86 16.69 5.02 -9.10
N GLU A 87 17.31 3.86 -9.31
CA GLU A 87 17.63 3.32 -10.64
C GLU A 87 16.37 3.01 -11.46
N LEU A 88 15.29 2.57 -10.80
CA LEU A 88 14.01 2.29 -11.47
C LEU A 88 13.16 3.56 -11.63
N ASN A 89 13.17 4.43 -10.62
CA ASN A 89 12.50 5.73 -10.68
C ASN A 89 13.35 6.81 -9.97
N PRO A 90 14.10 7.63 -10.73
CA PRO A 90 14.95 8.67 -10.15
C PRO A 90 14.17 9.84 -9.53
N GLN A 91 12.90 10.02 -9.87
CA GLN A 91 12.08 11.12 -9.36
C GLN A 91 11.42 10.75 -8.03
N ASP A 92 10.87 9.54 -7.96
CA ASP A 92 10.18 9.03 -6.78
C ASP A 92 10.78 7.69 -6.36
N ASN A 93 11.47 7.67 -5.22
CA ASN A 93 12.00 6.44 -4.64
C ASN A 93 12.12 6.56 -3.11
N THR A 94 11.96 5.44 -2.40
CA THR A 94 11.97 5.45 -0.93
C THR A 94 13.36 5.69 -0.34
N ALA A 95 14.44 5.41 -1.08
CA ALA A 95 15.80 5.74 -0.63
C ALA A 95 15.96 7.25 -0.43
N ASP A 96 15.46 8.05 -1.38
CA ASP A 96 15.46 9.50 -1.30
C ASP A 96 14.47 10.03 -0.26
N GLN A 97 13.28 9.44 -0.15
CA GLN A 97 12.32 9.82 0.88
C GLN A 97 12.93 9.68 2.30
N VAL A 98 13.58 8.54 2.59
CA VAL A 98 14.26 8.27 3.87
C VAL A 98 15.42 9.26 4.08
N ARG A 99 16.24 9.49 3.05
CA ARG A 99 17.36 10.44 3.11
C ARG A 99 16.89 11.87 3.41
N GLN A 100 15.82 12.31 2.76
CA GLN A 100 15.25 13.64 2.96
C GLN A 100 14.64 13.80 4.36
N TRP A 101 13.95 12.78 4.86
CA TRP A 101 13.45 12.78 6.22
C TRP A 101 14.57 12.84 7.26
N LEU A 102 15.60 12.00 7.14
CA LEU A 102 16.77 12.03 8.03
C LEU A 102 17.47 13.40 8.02
N ALA A 103 17.61 14.03 6.85
CA ALA A 103 18.19 15.37 6.77
C ALA A 103 17.34 16.41 7.55
N LYS A 104 16.01 16.30 7.49
CA LYS A 104 15.09 17.18 8.21
C LYS A 104 15.08 16.94 9.72
N THR A 105 15.35 15.72 10.18
CA THR A 105 15.32 15.36 11.61
C THR A 105 16.71 15.34 12.27
N GLY A 106 17.75 15.83 11.58
CA GLY A 106 19.12 15.80 12.10
C GLY A 106 19.67 14.37 12.26
N GLY A 107 19.17 13.43 11.47
CA GLY A 107 19.58 12.03 11.47
C GLY A 107 19.04 11.23 12.65
N LYS A 108 17.96 11.69 13.29
CA LYS A 108 17.37 11.03 14.46
C LYS A 108 15.89 10.73 14.24
N ALA A 109 15.51 9.52 14.61
CA ALA A 109 14.11 9.13 14.75
C ALA A 109 13.63 9.47 16.17
N ASP A 110 12.32 9.62 16.30
CA ASP A 110 11.67 9.52 17.60
C ASP A 110 11.57 8.04 17.97
N ARG A 111 12.04 7.69 19.18
CA ARG A 111 11.94 6.32 19.69
C ARG A 111 10.49 5.91 19.95
N ASN A 112 9.60 6.87 20.19
CA ASN A 112 8.16 6.64 20.36
C ASN A 112 7.38 6.90 19.06
N GLY A 113 8.05 7.07 17.91
CA GLY A 113 7.37 7.20 16.63
C GLY A 113 6.97 5.86 16.03
N LEU A 114 5.81 5.83 15.36
CA LEU A 114 5.45 4.76 14.43
C LEU A 114 5.96 5.12 13.03
N TYR A 115 6.74 4.24 12.44
CA TYR A 115 7.26 4.38 11.08
C TYR A 115 6.65 3.31 10.19
N ILE A 116 6.18 3.70 9.01
CA ILE A 116 5.72 2.75 8.00
C ILE A 116 6.61 2.87 6.77
N HIS A 117 7.12 1.76 6.28
CA HIS A 117 7.90 1.67 5.05
C HIS A 117 7.27 0.60 4.16
N TRP A 118 6.52 1.01 3.15
CA TRP A 118 5.80 0.08 2.27
C TRP A 118 6.08 0.41 0.80
N VAL A 119 6.85 -0.45 0.14
CA VAL A 119 7.28 -0.28 -1.25
C VAL A 119 7.49 -1.65 -1.91
N GLY A 120 7.61 -1.63 -3.24
CA GLY A 120 8.01 -2.77 -4.06
C GLY A 120 6.99 -3.12 -5.15
N GLY A 121 5.77 -2.59 -5.08
CA GLY A 121 4.76 -2.78 -6.12
C GLY A 121 5.21 -2.24 -7.48
N ASN A 122 5.76 -1.02 -7.50
CA ASN A 122 6.29 -0.42 -8.74
C ASN A 122 7.56 -1.12 -9.24
N ASP A 123 8.39 -1.65 -8.34
CA ASP A 123 9.56 -2.44 -8.71
C ASP A 123 9.12 -3.73 -9.42
N LEU A 124 8.09 -4.41 -8.90
CA LEU A 124 7.55 -5.60 -9.57
C LEU A 124 6.81 -5.26 -10.87
N ALA A 125 6.16 -4.09 -10.97
CA ALA A 125 5.65 -3.60 -12.25
C ALA A 125 6.77 -3.42 -13.30
N ALA A 126 7.93 -2.88 -12.88
CA ALA A 126 9.11 -2.79 -13.73
C ALA A 126 9.68 -4.18 -14.09
N ALA A 127 9.60 -5.16 -13.18
CA ALA A 127 9.97 -6.55 -13.42
C ALA A 127 9.07 -7.23 -14.48
N ILE A 128 7.76 -6.95 -14.47
CA ILE A 128 6.82 -7.42 -15.51
C ILE A 128 7.23 -6.87 -16.88
N ALA A 129 7.61 -5.60 -16.95
CA ALA A 129 8.07 -4.98 -18.19
C ALA A 129 9.46 -5.47 -18.65
N GLN A 130 10.23 -6.10 -17.75
CA GLN A 130 11.60 -6.58 -18.02
C GLN A 130 11.80 -8.03 -17.53
N PRO A 131 11.13 -9.03 -18.13
CA PRO A 131 11.11 -10.41 -17.61
C PRO A 131 12.50 -11.03 -17.43
N ALA A 132 13.46 -10.71 -18.31
CA ALA A 132 14.83 -11.21 -18.22
C ALA A 132 15.58 -10.74 -16.96
N MET A 133 15.17 -9.60 -16.38
CA MET A 133 15.75 -9.02 -15.17
C MET A 133 14.83 -9.16 -13.95
N ALA A 134 13.67 -9.81 -14.10
CA ALA A 134 12.62 -9.79 -13.08
C ALA A 134 13.11 -10.25 -11.69
N ARG A 135 13.86 -11.36 -11.62
CA ARG A 135 14.46 -11.84 -10.37
C ARG A 135 15.42 -10.81 -9.77
N GLN A 136 16.32 -10.25 -10.57
CA GLN A 136 17.28 -9.25 -10.11
C GLN A 136 16.57 -8.00 -9.59
N ILE A 137 15.53 -7.52 -10.27
CA ILE A 137 14.73 -6.36 -9.86
C ILE A 137 14.04 -6.65 -8.52
N ALA A 138 13.39 -7.80 -8.38
CA ALA A 138 12.72 -8.20 -7.15
C ALA A 138 13.70 -8.33 -5.97
N ASP A 139 14.85 -8.98 -6.19
CA ASP A 139 15.89 -9.15 -5.18
C ASP A 139 16.45 -7.78 -4.74
N ASN A 140 16.77 -6.91 -5.70
CA ASN A 140 17.26 -5.57 -5.41
C ASN A 140 16.23 -4.73 -4.65
N SER A 141 14.94 -4.84 -4.99
CA SER A 141 13.87 -4.14 -4.30
C SER A 141 13.81 -4.54 -2.82
N ALA A 142 13.81 -5.85 -2.55
CA ALA A 142 13.78 -6.38 -1.20
C ALA A 142 15.03 -5.98 -0.38
N ILE A 143 16.22 -6.05 -0.98
CA ILE A 143 17.48 -5.65 -0.33
C ILE A 143 17.46 -4.16 0.04
N ASN A 144 17.03 -3.30 -0.89
CA ASN A 144 16.99 -1.86 -0.66
C ASN A 144 15.93 -1.46 0.38
N ALA A 145 14.74 -2.05 0.32
CA ALA A 145 13.70 -1.82 1.33
C ALA A 145 14.18 -2.24 2.73
N ALA A 146 14.81 -3.42 2.86
CA ALA A 146 15.37 -3.89 4.12
C ALA A 146 16.49 -2.97 4.64
N ALA A 147 17.39 -2.50 3.76
CA ALA A 147 18.45 -1.57 4.13
C ALA A 147 17.88 -0.24 4.65
N GLN A 148 16.83 0.28 4.00
CA GLN A 148 16.16 1.53 4.42
C GLN A 148 15.45 1.38 5.76
N VAL A 149 14.78 0.25 6.01
CA VAL A 149 14.26 -0.08 7.35
C VAL A 149 15.40 -0.10 8.38
N GLY A 150 16.56 -0.67 8.03
CA GLY A 150 17.77 -0.64 8.84
C GLY A 150 18.24 0.78 9.18
N LEU A 151 18.15 1.72 8.23
CA LEU A 151 18.47 3.14 8.47
C LEU A 151 17.51 3.79 9.48
N LEU A 152 16.21 3.50 9.39
CA LEU A 152 15.22 4.01 10.35
C LEU A 152 15.51 3.51 11.76
N LEU A 153 15.78 2.21 11.91
CA LEU A 153 16.16 1.60 13.19
C LEU A 153 17.48 2.17 13.72
N GLY A 154 18.48 2.33 12.85
CA GLY A 154 19.78 2.94 13.20
C GLY A 154 19.67 4.41 13.62
N ALA A 155 18.69 5.15 13.08
CA ALA A 155 18.37 6.50 13.51
C ALA A 155 17.64 6.58 14.86
N GLY A 156 17.16 5.44 15.38
CA GLY A 156 16.56 5.30 16.70
C GLY A 156 15.07 4.95 16.73
N ALA A 157 14.47 4.60 15.58
CA ALA A 157 13.05 4.27 15.50
C ALA A 157 12.73 3.07 16.41
N GLY A 158 11.72 3.20 17.27
CA GLY A 158 11.30 2.13 18.17
C GLY A 158 10.38 1.11 17.52
N LEU A 159 9.61 1.53 16.51
CA LEU A 159 8.66 0.69 15.78
C LEU A 159 8.66 1.02 14.29
N VAL A 160 9.01 0.04 13.45
CA VAL A 160 8.89 0.12 12.00
C VAL A 160 7.97 -0.99 11.52
N VAL A 161 6.89 -0.63 10.81
CA VAL A 161 6.00 -1.54 10.10
C VAL A 161 6.44 -1.58 8.64
N ALA A 162 6.82 -2.77 8.16
CA ALA A 162 7.25 -3.00 6.79
C ALA A 162 6.39 -4.09 6.15
N PRO A 163 5.24 -3.75 5.55
CA PRO A 163 4.41 -4.73 4.88
C PRO A 163 5.11 -5.33 3.66
N ASN A 164 4.76 -6.55 3.30
CA ASN A 164 5.22 -7.16 2.06
C ASN A 164 4.50 -6.55 0.85
N VAL A 165 5.06 -6.79 -0.34
CA VAL A 165 4.39 -6.42 -1.59
C VAL A 165 3.08 -7.22 -1.70
N PRO A 166 1.94 -6.58 -2.04
CA PRO A 166 0.72 -7.31 -2.35
C PRO A 166 0.94 -8.33 -3.46
N ASP A 167 0.11 -9.36 -3.50
CA ASP A 167 0.14 -10.32 -4.60
C ASP A 167 -0.22 -9.63 -5.93
N ILE A 168 0.81 -9.35 -6.72
CA ILE A 168 0.66 -8.66 -8.00
C ILE A 168 0.10 -9.57 -9.10
N SER A 169 0.07 -10.90 -8.89
CA SER A 169 -0.43 -11.85 -9.89
C SER A 169 -1.93 -11.67 -10.18
N ALA A 170 -2.66 -11.12 -9.20
CA ALA A 170 -4.08 -10.86 -9.28
C ALA A 170 -4.42 -9.41 -9.70
N THR A 171 -3.45 -8.64 -10.20
CA THR A 171 -3.69 -7.26 -10.63
C THR A 171 -4.09 -7.19 -12.11
N PRO A 172 -4.94 -6.21 -12.51
CA PRO A 172 -5.24 -5.98 -13.93
C PRO A 172 -3.99 -5.79 -14.79
N MET A 173 -2.93 -5.16 -14.25
CA MET A 173 -1.69 -4.91 -14.98
C MET A 173 -1.02 -6.19 -15.49
N LEU A 174 -0.91 -7.23 -14.65
CA LEU A 174 -0.27 -8.48 -15.10
C LEU A 174 -1.13 -9.17 -16.16
N LEU A 175 -2.46 -9.19 -15.97
CA LEU A 175 -3.38 -9.74 -16.96
C LEU A 175 -3.25 -9.01 -18.31
N GLU A 176 -3.16 -7.68 -18.29
CA GLU A 176 -2.95 -6.86 -19.48
C GLU A 176 -1.64 -7.20 -20.18
N ALA A 177 -0.54 -7.31 -19.41
CA ALA A 177 0.77 -7.63 -19.95
C ALA A 177 0.80 -9.01 -20.61
N VAL A 178 0.22 -10.02 -19.96
CA VAL A 178 0.16 -11.39 -20.47
C VAL A 178 -0.69 -11.50 -21.73
N ILE A 179 -1.88 -10.88 -21.76
CA ILE A 179 -2.72 -10.86 -22.96
C ILE A 179 -2.03 -10.12 -24.10
N THR A 180 -1.39 -8.99 -23.81
CA THR A 180 -0.65 -8.20 -24.80
C THR A 180 0.51 -8.99 -25.40
N ALA A 181 1.33 -9.62 -24.54
CA ALA A 181 2.47 -10.42 -24.98
C ALA A 181 2.05 -11.71 -25.71
N GLY A 182 1.01 -12.38 -25.21
CA GLY A 182 0.56 -13.67 -25.73
C GLY A 182 -0.23 -13.57 -27.04
N LEU A 183 -1.03 -12.51 -27.22
CA LEU A 183 -1.95 -12.38 -28.37
C LEU A 183 -1.53 -11.30 -29.38
N GLY A 184 -0.55 -10.44 -29.05
CA GLY A 184 0.00 -9.44 -29.95
C GLY A 184 -1.06 -8.53 -30.56
N ALA A 185 -1.19 -8.51 -31.89
CA ALA A 185 -2.16 -7.66 -32.59
C ALA A 185 -3.63 -7.95 -32.23
N ALA A 186 -3.93 -9.15 -31.72
CA ALA A 186 -5.28 -9.51 -31.27
C ALA A 186 -5.59 -9.05 -29.83
N ALA A 187 -4.62 -8.47 -29.11
CA ALA A 187 -4.78 -8.08 -27.72
C ALA A 187 -5.89 -7.03 -27.47
N PRO A 188 -6.09 -5.97 -28.28
CA PRO A 188 -7.10 -4.94 -27.96
C PRO A 188 -8.54 -5.48 -27.78
N PRO A 189 -9.12 -6.25 -28.73
CA PRO A 189 -10.45 -6.85 -28.51
C PRO A 189 -10.43 -7.91 -27.40
N ALA A 190 -9.33 -8.65 -27.23
CA ALA A 190 -9.20 -9.68 -26.20
C ALA A 190 -9.18 -9.09 -24.77
N LEU A 191 -8.47 -7.99 -24.56
CA LEU A 191 -8.45 -7.23 -23.30
C LEU A 191 -9.84 -6.72 -22.95
N LYS A 192 -10.56 -6.18 -23.94
CA LYS A 192 -11.94 -5.73 -23.72
C LYS A 192 -12.82 -6.90 -23.25
N ALA A 193 -12.75 -8.05 -23.93
CA ALA A 193 -13.53 -9.23 -23.56
C ALA A 193 -13.17 -9.76 -22.17
N ALA A 194 -11.87 -9.79 -21.83
CA ALA A 194 -11.40 -10.18 -20.50
C ALA A 194 -11.95 -9.25 -19.40
N PHE A 195 -11.92 -7.93 -19.61
CA PHE A 195 -12.45 -6.98 -18.63
C PHE A 195 -13.96 -7.02 -18.50
N ASP A 196 -14.68 -7.19 -19.61
CA ASP A 196 -16.13 -7.38 -19.58
C ASP A 196 -16.49 -8.63 -18.75
N ALA A 197 -15.72 -9.72 -18.86
CA ALA A 197 -15.90 -10.93 -18.07
C ALA A 197 -15.56 -10.72 -16.58
N LEU A 198 -14.45 -10.03 -16.25
CA LEU A 198 -14.09 -9.72 -14.86
C LEU A 198 -15.15 -8.83 -14.17
N ALA A 199 -15.80 -7.94 -14.92
CA ALA A 199 -16.83 -7.05 -14.39
C ALA A 199 -18.16 -7.76 -14.09
N ALA A 200 -18.36 -9.01 -14.56
CA ALA A 200 -19.65 -9.68 -14.52
C ALA A 200 -20.03 -10.30 -13.15
N GLY A 201 -19.08 -10.45 -12.22
CA GLY A 201 -19.31 -11.18 -10.97
C GLY A 201 -18.49 -10.71 -9.78
N SER A 202 -18.97 -11.03 -8.58
CA SER A 202 -18.24 -10.81 -7.33
C SER A 202 -17.20 -11.91 -7.10
N THR A 203 -16.03 -11.55 -6.56
CA THR A 203 -14.95 -12.48 -6.21
C THR A 203 -14.65 -12.45 -4.69
N PRO A 204 -15.60 -12.90 -3.84
CA PRO A 204 -15.49 -12.77 -2.38
C PRO A 204 -14.36 -13.61 -1.76
N ASP A 205 -13.84 -14.60 -2.49
CA ASP A 205 -12.81 -15.51 -2.04
C ASP A 205 -11.78 -15.80 -3.13
N SER A 206 -10.73 -16.56 -2.78
CA SER A 206 -9.65 -16.90 -3.71
C SER A 206 -10.11 -17.80 -4.86
N ALA A 207 -11.02 -18.75 -4.61
CA ALA A 207 -11.49 -19.69 -5.61
C ALA A 207 -12.32 -18.99 -6.70
N SER A 208 -13.28 -18.15 -6.29
CA SER A 208 -14.07 -17.31 -7.20
C SER A 208 -13.20 -16.35 -7.98
N ARG A 209 -12.12 -15.80 -7.39
CA ARG A 209 -11.15 -14.96 -8.10
C ARG A 209 -10.38 -15.71 -9.18
N GLN A 210 -9.85 -16.90 -8.84
CA GLN A 210 -9.13 -17.73 -9.82
C GLN A 210 -10.05 -18.17 -10.97
N GLN A 211 -11.32 -18.48 -10.66
CA GLN A 211 -12.32 -18.79 -11.67
C GLN A 211 -12.59 -17.60 -12.59
N ALA A 212 -12.79 -16.40 -12.03
CA ALA A 212 -13.00 -15.19 -12.82
C ALA A 212 -11.82 -14.87 -13.74
N ILE A 213 -10.57 -15.07 -13.29
CA ILE A 213 -9.37 -14.90 -14.12
C ILE A 213 -9.39 -15.90 -15.30
N ARG A 214 -9.72 -17.17 -15.04
CA ARG A 214 -9.81 -18.18 -16.12
C ARG A 214 -10.92 -17.85 -17.13
N GLU A 215 -12.07 -17.40 -16.65
CA GLU A 215 -13.19 -16.98 -17.51
C GLU A 215 -12.82 -15.76 -18.35
N ALA A 216 -12.08 -14.81 -17.78
CA ALA A 216 -11.55 -13.66 -18.51
C ALA A 216 -10.57 -14.05 -19.61
N LEU A 217 -9.64 -14.97 -19.31
CA LEU A 217 -8.71 -15.50 -20.31
C LEU A 217 -9.43 -16.30 -21.41
N LEU A 218 -10.48 -17.04 -21.06
CA LEU A 218 -11.31 -17.76 -22.03
C LEU A 218 -12.07 -16.77 -22.93
N ALA A 219 -12.63 -15.70 -22.37
CA ALA A 219 -13.27 -14.63 -23.13
C ALA A 219 -12.28 -13.95 -24.09
N ALA A 220 -11.04 -13.70 -23.64
CA ALA A 220 -9.95 -13.21 -24.49
C ALA A 220 -9.62 -14.20 -25.63
N ALA A 221 -9.47 -15.49 -25.32
CA ALA A 221 -9.17 -16.51 -26.32
C ALA A 221 -10.29 -16.67 -27.37
N ALA A 222 -11.56 -16.51 -26.95
CA ALA A 222 -12.71 -16.56 -27.84
C ALA A 222 -12.75 -15.43 -28.88
N THR A 223 -12.03 -14.32 -28.66
CA THR A 223 -11.86 -13.28 -29.69
C THR A 223 -10.89 -13.68 -30.80
N VAL A 224 -10.04 -14.69 -30.55
CA VAL A 224 -9.02 -15.17 -31.49
C VAL A 224 -9.53 -16.37 -32.31
N SER A 225 -10.28 -17.27 -31.70
CA SER A 225 -10.81 -18.47 -32.37
C SER A 225 -12.14 -18.92 -31.78
N SER A 226 -13.03 -19.47 -32.61
CA SER A 226 -14.24 -20.16 -32.18
C SER A 226 -14.05 -21.66 -31.90
N ASP A 227 -12.87 -22.22 -32.19
CA ASP A 227 -12.55 -23.62 -31.92
C ASP A 227 -12.20 -23.82 -30.43
N PRO A 228 -12.94 -24.66 -29.68
CA PRO A 228 -12.71 -24.88 -28.25
C PRO A 228 -11.30 -25.40 -27.91
N SER A 229 -10.69 -26.19 -28.80
CA SER A 229 -9.35 -26.72 -28.57
C SER A 229 -8.27 -25.63 -28.67
N ILE A 230 -8.43 -24.70 -29.62
CA ILE A 230 -7.54 -23.54 -29.76
C ILE A 230 -7.74 -22.59 -28.59
N GLN A 231 -8.99 -22.36 -28.16
CA GLN A 231 -9.28 -21.52 -27.00
C GLN A 231 -8.59 -22.06 -25.74
N GLN A 232 -8.68 -23.36 -25.49
CA GLN A 232 -8.04 -24.00 -24.34
C GLN A 232 -6.51 -23.88 -24.38
N GLN A 233 -5.89 -24.08 -25.56
CA GLN A 233 -4.45 -23.91 -25.72
C GLN A 233 -4.00 -22.47 -25.45
N LEU A 234 -4.76 -21.48 -25.94
CA LEU A 234 -4.47 -20.07 -25.67
C LEU A 234 -4.63 -19.74 -24.18
N VAL A 235 -5.66 -20.26 -23.52
CA VAL A 235 -5.85 -20.08 -22.06
C VAL A 235 -4.67 -20.67 -21.30
N GLU A 236 -4.22 -21.88 -21.62
CA GLU A 236 -3.06 -22.50 -20.98
C GLU A 236 -1.77 -21.72 -21.21
N GLN A 237 -1.56 -21.21 -22.43
CA GLN A 237 -0.42 -20.36 -22.75
C GLN A 237 -0.43 -19.06 -21.94
N LEU A 238 -1.59 -18.41 -21.81
CA LEU A 238 -1.72 -17.16 -21.05
C LEU A 238 -1.58 -17.42 -19.54
N LEU A 239 -2.18 -18.49 -19.02
CA LEU A 239 -2.03 -18.89 -17.61
C LEU A 239 -0.56 -19.16 -17.25
N ALA A 240 0.26 -19.66 -18.17
CA ALA A 240 1.68 -19.88 -17.92
C ALA A 240 2.48 -18.57 -17.75
N GLY A 241 1.91 -17.41 -18.12
CA GLY A 241 2.49 -16.10 -17.94
C GLY A 241 2.02 -15.34 -16.69
N LEU A 242 1.00 -15.85 -15.98
CA LEU A 242 0.50 -15.30 -14.70
C LEU A 242 1.27 -15.89 -13.52
#